data_AF-A0A818N0W8-F1
#
_entry.id   AF-A0A818N0W8-F1
#
_cell.length_a   1.000
_cell.length_b   1.000
_cell.length_c   1.000
_cell.angle_alpha   90.00
_cell.angle_beta   90.00
_cell.angle_gamma   90.00
#
_symmetry.space_group_name_H-M   'P 1'
#
loop_
_entity.id
_entity.type
_entity.pdbx_description
1 polymer ?
#
loop_
_entity_poly.entity_id
_entity_poly.type
_entity_poly.pdbx_seq_one_letter_code
_entity_poly.pdbx_strand_id
1 'polypeptide(L)'
;MARFLNCHISTIYRVINYYCCHHNVNYGHDVDRSPALDSKQIKQLDRAIQKNRSATAAELLSITNFNTTERTIQRYRLSLGYRPRKSIVKVKTNHINEQKRYQFALLHYRVRIDSYIFEDECYVGLRNTQQIV
;
A
#
# COMPACT_ATOMS: atom_id res chain seq x y z
N MET A 1 -42.59 2.82 25.00
CA MET A 1 -41.30 3.09 24.31
C MET A 1 -40.11 2.36 24.92
N ALA A 2 -39.71 2.59 26.19
CA ALA A 2 -38.54 1.93 26.80
C ALA A 2 -38.53 0.40 26.75
N ARG A 3 -39.65 -0.23 27.14
CA ARG A 3 -39.83 -1.68 27.05
C ARG A 3 -39.89 -2.23 25.62
N PHE A 4 -40.29 -1.40 24.65
CA PHE A 4 -40.42 -1.79 23.24
C PHE A 4 -39.07 -1.70 22.50
N LEU A 5 -38.24 -0.72 22.86
CA LEU A 5 -36.91 -0.48 22.29
C LEU A 5 -35.78 -1.17 23.08
N ASN A 6 -36.13 -1.97 24.10
CA ASN A 6 -35.20 -2.66 25.00
C ASN A 6 -34.02 -1.79 25.48
N CYS A 7 -34.31 -0.56 25.91
CA CYS A 7 -33.29 0.38 26.39
C CYS A 7 -33.74 1.07 27.68
N HIS A 8 -32.77 1.58 28.44
CA HIS A 8 -33.04 2.27 29.69
C HIS A 8 -33.80 3.59 29.45
N ILE A 9 -34.74 3.94 30.32
CA ILE A 9 -35.60 5.11 30.14
C ILE A 9 -34.80 6.43 30.05
N SER A 10 -33.66 6.51 30.77
CA SER A 10 -32.76 7.66 30.68
C SER A 10 -32.13 7.84 29.30
N THR A 11 -31.93 6.76 28.54
CA THR A 11 -31.42 6.83 27.17
C THR A 11 -32.45 7.47 26.25
N ILE A 12 -33.73 7.12 26.41
CA ILE A 12 -34.83 7.73 25.64
C ILE A 12 -34.94 9.22 25.95
N TYR A 13 -34.92 9.61 27.23
CA TYR A 13 -34.93 11.03 27.60
C TYR A 13 -33.73 11.79 27.04
N ARG A 14 -32.53 11.21 27.05
CA ARG A 14 -31.33 11.82 26.45
C ARG A 14 -31.51 12.04 24.95
N VAL A 15 -32.02 11.05 24.22
CA VAL A 15 -32.25 11.14 22.76
C VAL A 15 -33.33 12.17 22.45
N ILE A 16 -34.45 12.16 23.17
CA ILE A 16 -35.53 13.14 22.98
C ILE A 16 -35.03 14.55 23.27
N ASN A 17 -34.39 14.79 24.41
CA ASN A 17 -33.84 16.11 24.75
C ASN A 17 -32.79 16.56 23.73
N TYR A 18 -31.92 15.65 23.26
CA TYR A 18 -30.94 15.96 22.24
C TYR A 18 -31.61 16.42 20.94
N TYR A 19 -32.63 15.69 20.48
CA TYR A 19 -33.37 16.00 19.25
C TYR A 19 -34.15 17.32 19.37
N CYS A 20 -34.84 17.55 20.51
CA CYS A 20 -35.56 18.80 20.77
C CYS A 20 -34.63 20.03 20.81
N CYS A 21 -33.40 19.88 21.29
CA CYS A 21 -32.46 20.99 21.39
C CYS A 21 -31.64 21.23 20.12
N HIS A 22 -31.23 20.18 19.40
CA HIS A 22 -30.25 20.28 18.31
C HIS A 22 -30.84 20.04 16.91
N HIS A 23 -32.09 19.56 16.82
CA HIS A 23 -32.81 19.26 15.57
C HIS A 23 -32.06 18.36 14.56
N ASN A 24 -30.95 17.75 14.97
CA ASN A 24 -30.09 16.91 14.14
C ASN A 24 -29.69 15.67 14.91
N VAL A 25 -29.60 14.54 14.21
CA VAL A 25 -29.07 13.29 14.75
C VAL A 25 -27.57 13.27 14.45
N ASN A 26 -26.76 13.79 15.36
CA ASN A 26 -25.34 13.49 15.32
C ASN A 26 -25.15 12.08 15.87
N TYR A 27 -24.74 11.15 15.00
CA TYR A 27 -24.21 9.87 15.44
C TYR A 27 -23.08 10.15 16.44
N GLY A 28 -23.09 9.43 17.56
CA GLY A 28 -22.23 9.71 18.70
C GLY A 28 -20.82 10.05 18.24
N HIS A 29 -20.25 11.14 18.77
CA HIS A 29 -18.86 11.46 18.54
C HIS A 29 -18.04 10.25 19.01
N ASP A 30 -17.53 9.48 18.05
CA ASP A 30 -16.54 8.46 18.34
C ASP A 30 -15.43 9.17 19.12
N VAL A 31 -15.18 8.70 20.33
CA VAL A 31 -14.05 9.17 21.12
C VAL A 31 -12.83 8.62 20.40
N ASP A 32 -12.39 9.34 19.37
CA ASP A 32 -11.28 8.95 18.52
C ASP A 32 -10.06 8.78 19.41
N ARG A 33 -9.54 7.56 19.44
CA ARG A 33 -8.26 7.30 20.08
C ARG A 33 -7.22 8.16 19.39
N SER A 34 -6.41 8.87 20.17
CA SER A 34 -5.31 9.66 19.63
C SER A 34 -4.50 8.81 18.63
N PRO A 35 -4.29 9.29 17.40
CA PRO A 35 -3.61 8.52 16.38
C PRO A 35 -2.20 8.17 16.84
N ALA A 36 -1.73 6.98 16.46
CA ALA A 36 -0.40 6.51 16.86
C ALA A 36 0.75 7.33 16.26
N LEU A 37 0.48 8.07 15.17
CA LEU A 37 1.39 9.03 14.57
C LEU A 37 0.72 10.40 14.48
N ASP A 38 1.48 11.44 14.83
CA ASP A 38 1.06 12.83 14.60
C ASP A 38 1.09 13.17 13.10
N SER A 39 0.30 14.16 12.70
CA SER A 39 0.26 14.75 11.36
C SER A 39 1.64 15.05 10.77
N LYS A 40 2.58 15.56 11.58
CA LYS A 40 3.97 15.81 11.15
C LYS A 40 4.73 14.51 10.82
N GLN A 41 4.56 13.49 11.66
CA GLN A 41 5.17 12.18 11.45
C GLN A 41 4.59 11.49 10.22
N ILE A 42 3.29 11.63 9.97
CA ILE A 42 2.64 11.12 8.74
C ILE A 42 3.24 11.78 7.50
N LYS A 43 3.46 13.10 7.51
CA LYS A 43 4.13 13.81 6.39
C LYS A 43 5.57 13.36 6.20
N GLN A 44 6.30 13.11 7.29
CA GLN A 44 7.66 12.58 7.23
C GLN A 44 7.69 11.15 6.68
N LEU A 45 6.71 10.31 7.05
CA LEU A 45 6.55 8.97 6.51
C LEU A 45 6.27 8.99 5.00
N ASP A 46 5.37 9.87 4.55
CA ASP A 46 5.06 10.03 3.13
C ASP A 46 6.31 10.40 2.32
N ARG A 47 7.10 11.38 2.79
CA ARG A 47 8.40 11.73 2.17
C ARG A 47 9.38 10.56 2.14
N ALA A 48 9.46 9.78 3.22
CA ALA A 48 10.34 8.61 3.28
C ALA A 48 9.93 7.53 2.27
N ILE A 49 8.62 7.28 2.11
CA ILE A 49 8.08 6.34 1.13
C ILE A 49 8.33 6.82 -0.29
N GLN A 50 8.16 8.12 -0.57
CA GLN A 50 8.43 8.68 -1.90
C GLN A 50 9.89 8.53 -2.31
N LYS A 51 10.82 8.75 -1.39
CA LYS A 51 12.27 8.56 -1.62
C LYS A 51 12.63 7.09 -1.80
N ASN A 52 12.03 6.19 -1.00
CA ASN A 52 12.33 4.77 -0.98
C ASN A 52 11.07 3.93 -1.30
N ARG A 53 10.57 4.00 -2.53
CA ARG A 53 9.29 3.36 -2.94
C ARG A 53 9.22 1.85 -2.68
N SER A 54 10.36 1.17 -2.73
CA SER A 54 10.47 -0.27 -2.54
C SER A 54 10.74 -0.68 -1.09
N ALA A 55 10.91 0.28 -0.18
CA ALA A 55 11.30 -0.03 1.19
C ALA A 55 10.23 -0.86 1.91
N THR A 56 10.67 -1.76 2.78
CA THR A 56 9.79 -2.53 3.67
C THR A 56 9.27 -1.66 4.81
N ALA A 57 8.25 -2.12 5.55
CA ALA A 57 7.77 -1.36 6.71
C ALA A 57 8.84 -1.29 7.82
N ALA A 58 9.61 -2.37 8.02
CA ALA A 58 10.77 -2.39 8.90
C ALA A 58 11.85 -1.37 8.49
N GLU A 59 12.18 -1.28 7.20
CA GLU A 59 13.13 -0.28 6.69
C GLU A 59 12.61 1.15 6.83
N LEU A 60 11.31 1.39 6.59
CA LEU A 60 10.73 2.70 6.79
C LEU A 60 10.77 3.11 8.27
N LEU A 61 10.58 2.16 9.19
CA LEU A 61 10.68 2.40 10.62
C LEU A 61 12.11 2.80 11.03
N SER A 62 13.13 2.12 10.50
CA SER A 62 14.53 2.46 10.79
C SER A 62 14.97 3.78 10.16
N ILE A 63 14.43 4.15 8.99
CA ILE A 63 14.72 5.45 8.34
C ILE A 63 14.06 6.60 9.09
N THR A 64 12.84 6.40 9.61
CA THR A 64 12.06 7.46 10.25
C THR A 64 12.32 7.58 11.75
N ASN A 65 12.84 6.53 12.39
CA ASN A 65 13.09 6.44 13.83
C ASN A 65 11.86 6.77 14.68
N PHE A 66 10.67 6.39 14.22
CA PHE A 66 9.45 6.55 15.01
C PHE A 66 9.37 5.52 16.12
N ASN A 67 8.93 5.95 17.31
CA ASN A 67 8.65 5.04 18.42
C ASN A 67 7.30 4.32 18.21
N THR A 68 7.22 3.46 17.19
CA THR A 68 6.01 2.71 16.82
C THR A 68 6.35 1.32 16.30
N THR A 69 5.33 0.48 16.10
CA THR A 69 5.52 -0.87 15.55
C THR A 69 5.57 -0.87 14.03
N GLU A 70 6.24 -1.87 13.44
CA GLU A 70 6.22 -2.11 11.99
C GLU A 70 4.79 -2.22 11.44
N ARG A 71 3.90 -2.89 12.19
CA ARG A 71 2.49 -3.05 11.83
C ARG A 71 1.76 -1.70 11.73
N THR A 72 2.09 -0.75 12.61
CA THR A 72 1.56 0.62 12.55
C THR A 72 2.03 1.32 11.27
N ILE A 73 3.32 1.26 10.97
CA ILE A 73 3.88 1.83 9.73
C ILE A 73 3.23 1.22 8.48
N GLN A 74 3.04 -0.09 8.47
CA GLN A 74 2.37 -0.79 7.37
C GLN A 74 0.94 -0.30 7.17
N ARG A 75 0.17 -0.11 8.25
CA ARG A 75 -1.20 0.44 8.19
C ARG A 75 -1.22 1.85 7.62
N TYR A 76 -0.37 2.74 8.12
CA TYR A 76 -0.29 4.12 7.62
C TYR A 76 0.18 4.19 6.17
N ARG A 77 1.13 3.34 5.77
CA ARG A 77 1.56 3.22 4.37
C ARG A 77 0.38 2.87 3.45
N LEU A 78 -0.45 1.91 3.86
CA LEU A 78 -1.65 1.52 3.11
C LEU A 78 -2.71 2.62 3.09
N SER A 79 -2.95 3.32 4.21
CA SER A 79 -3.91 4.43 4.26
C SER A 79 -3.48 5.62 3.40
N LEU A 80 -2.17 5.82 3.22
CA LEU A 80 -1.59 6.79 2.29
C LEU A 80 -1.64 6.32 0.81
N GLY A 81 -2.15 5.13 0.53
CA GLY A 81 -2.31 4.59 -0.83
C GLY A 81 -1.08 3.85 -1.38
N TYR A 82 -0.02 3.68 -0.59
CA TYR A 82 1.17 2.96 -1.04
C TYR A 82 1.04 1.46 -0.80
N ARG A 83 1.12 0.69 -1.88
CA ARG A 83 1.18 -0.79 -1.81
C ARG A 83 2.64 -1.27 -1.85
N PRO A 84 2.97 -2.39 -1.19
CA PRO A 84 4.26 -3.04 -1.39
C PRO A 84 4.41 -3.40 -2.86
N ARG A 85 5.47 -2.90 -3.52
CA ARG A 85 5.82 -3.33 -4.88
C ARG A 85 6.88 -4.42 -4.76
N LYS A 86 6.67 -5.55 -5.44
CA LYS A 86 7.75 -6.53 -5.60
C LYS A 86 8.89 -5.86 -6.36
N SER A 87 10.11 -6.00 -5.88
CA SER A 87 11.29 -5.57 -6.63
C SER A 87 11.33 -6.37 -7.94
N ILE A 88 11.36 -5.64 -9.05
CA ILE A 88 11.58 -6.28 -10.36
C ILE A 88 13.08 -6.47 -10.47
N VAL A 89 13.53 -7.73 -10.54
CA VAL A 89 14.93 -8.04 -10.83
C VAL A 89 15.17 -7.61 -12.27
N LYS A 90 15.85 -6.48 -12.44
CA LYS A 90 16.29 -6.02 -13.75
C LYS A 90 17.67 -6.61 -14.04
N VAL A 91 17.87 -7.08 -15.26
CA VAL A 91 19.21 -7.42 -15.75
C VAL A 91 20.07 -6.16 -15.68
N LYS A 92 21.20 -6.22 -14.97
CA LYS A 92 22.14 -5.10 -14.91
C LYS A 92 22.71 -4.86 -16.31
N THR A 93 22.45 -3.68 -16.86
CA THR A 93 23.03 -3.23 -18.12
C THR A 93 24.20 -2.29 -17.86
N ASN A 94 25.29 -2.47 -18.62
CA ASN A 94 26.37 -1.49 -18.67
C ASN A 94 26.03 -0.41 -19.72
N HIS A 95 26.63 0.77 -19.61
CA HIS A 95 26.38 1.90 -20.52
C HIS A 95 26.51 1.53 -22.01
N ILE A 96 27.50 0.71 -22.37
CA ILE A 96 27.70 0.23 -23.75
C ILE A 96 26.51 -0.61 -24.23
N ASN A 97 25.96 -1.47 -23.37
CA ASN A 97 24.81 -2.31 -23.71
C ASN A 97 23.54 -1.46 -23.88
N GLU A 98 23.39 -0.39 -23.10
CA GLU A 98 22.28 0.55 -23.24
C GLU A 98 22.34 1.29 -24.58
N GLN A 99 23.53 1.75 -24.98
CA GLN A 99 23.74 2.38 -26.29
C GLN A 99 23.41 1.43 -27.44
N LYS A 100 23.88 0.18 -27.38
CA LYS A 100 23.57 -0.84 -28.41
C LYS A 100 22.08 -1.12 -28.51
N ARG A 101 21.39 -1.25 -27.37
CA ARG A 101 19.92 -1.45 -27.33
C ARG A 101 19.18 -0.25 -27.90
N TYR A 102 19.62 0.96 -27.58
CA TYR A 102 19.02 2.19 -28.11
C TYR A 102 19.21 2.29 -29.63
N GLN A 103 20.41 2.01 -30.14
CA GLN A 103 20.71 2.01 -31.57
C GLN A 103 19.88 0.96 -32.31
N PHE A 104 19.77 -0.25 -31.77
CA PHE A 104 18.90 -1.30 -32.31
C PHE A 104 17.44 -0.82 -32.40
N ALA A 105 16.92 -0.22 -31.33
CA ALA A 105 15.56 0.32 -31.33
C ALA A 105 15.34 1.41 -32.39
N LEU A 106 16.33 2.29 -32.62
CA LEU A 106 16.26 3.31 -33.66
C LEU A 106 16.23 2.71 -35.08
N LEU A 107 17.09 1.73 -35.35
CA LEU A 107 17.17 1.06 -36.65
C LEU A 107 15.88 0.31 -37.00
N HIS A 108 15.19 -0.21 -35.99
CA HIS A 108 14.01 -1.05 -36.16
C HIS A 108 12.68 -0.35 -35.84
N TYR A 109 12.70 0.96 -35.52
CA TYR A 109 11.51 1.73 -35.13
C TYR A 109 10.37 1.71 -36.17
N ARG A 110 10.68 1.57 -37.46
CA ARG A 110 9.70 1.53 -38.55
C ARG A 110 9.55 0.15 -39.19
N VAL A 111 10.26 -0.85 -38.69
CA VAL A 111 10.15 -2.21 -39.22
C VAL A 111 8.89 -2.84 -38.63
N ARG A 112 8.09 -3.45 -39.49
CA ARG A 112 6.87 -4.13 -39.04
C ARG A 112 7.23 -5.41 -38.29
N ILE A 113 6.46 -5.76 -37.27
CA ILE A 113 6.76 -6.90 -36.40
C ILE A 113 6.65 -8.25 -37.13
N ASP A 114 5.85 -8.32 -38.20
CA ASP A 114 5.69 -9.49 -39.07
C ASP A 114 6.91 -9.79 -39.94
N SER A 115 7.89 -8.88 -39.98
CA SER A 115 9.18 -9.11 -40.64
C SER A 115 10.17 -9.89 -39.76
N TYR A 116 9.80 -10.23 -38.52
CA TYR A 116 10.66 -10.96 -37.58
C TYR A 116 10.11 -12.33 -37.24
N ILE A 117 11.02 -13.31 -37.19
CA ILE A 117 10.82 -14.57 -36.50
C ILE A 117 11.72 -14.52 -35.27
N PHE A 118 11.12 -14.63 -34.08
CA PHE A 118 11.84 -14.67 -32.82
C PHE A 118 11.95 -16.12 -32.35
N GLU A 119 13.16 -16.53 -32.02
CA GLU A 119 13.46 -17.82 -31.42
C GLU A 119 14.27 -17.58 -30.15
N ASP A 120 13.95 -18.31 -29.09
CA ASP A 120 14.66 -18.26 -27.82
C ASP A 120 14.67 -19.66 -27.19
N GLU A 121 15.78 -20.02 -26.56
CA GLU A 121 15.93 -21.29 -25.88
C GLU A 121 15.61 -21.10 -24.39
N CYS A 122 14.70 -21.92 -23.86
CA CYS A 122 14.39 -21.90 -22.43
C CYS A 122 14.78 -23.22 -21.75
N TYR A 123 15.39 -23.10 -20.57
CA TYR A 123 15.72 -24.27 -19.76
C TYR A 123 14.53 -24.69 -18.91
N VAL A 124 14.10 -25.94 -19.05
CA VAL A 124 13.09 -26.56 -18.18
C VAL A 124 13.79 -27.38 -17.11
N GLY A 125 13.81 -26.88 -15.88
CA GLY A 125 14.35 -27.61 -14.74
C GLY A 125 13.36 -28.66 -14.23
N LEU A 126 13.72 -29.94 -14.34
CA LEU A 126 12.96 -31.02 -13.69
C LEU A 126 13.28 -31.03 -12.20
N ARG A 127 12.31 -30.68 -11.36
CA ARG A 127 12.45 -30.75 -9.90
C ARG A 127 12.00 -32.14 -9.45
N ASN A 128 12.91 -32.91 -8.85
CA ASN A 128 12.58 -34.21 -8.28
C ASN A 128 11.66 -34.00 -7.07
N THR A 129 10.35 -34.03 -7.28
CA THR A 129 9.36 -34.16 -6.22
C THR A 129 9.34 -35.64 -5.85
N GLN A 130 10.13 -36.03 -4.84
CA GLN A 130 10.00 -37.34 -4.22
C GLN A 130 8.61 -37.45 -3.58
N GLN A 131 7.63 -37.83 -4.41
CA GLN A 131 6.31 -38.28 -4.05
C GLN A 131 6.00 -39.45 -4.99
N ILE A 132 6.52 -40.61 -4.64
CA ILE A 132 5.96 -41.88 -5.07
C ILE A 132 5.50 -42.56 -3.79
N VAL A 133 4.19 -42.78 -3.75
CA VAL A 133 3.38 -43.46 -2.73
C VAL A 133 3.89 -44.87 -2.49
#